data_AF-A0A7W1HRE3-F1
#
_entry.id   AF-A0A7W1HRE3-F1
#
_cell.length_a   1.000
_cell.length_b   1.000
_cell.length_c   1.000
_cell.angle_alpha   90.00
_cell.angle_beta   90.00
_cell.angle_gamma   90.00
#
_symmetry.space_group_name_H-M   'P 1'
#
loop_
_entity.id
_entity.type
_entity.pdbx_description
1 polymer ?
#
loop_
_entity_poly.entity_id
_entity_poly.type
_entity_poly.pdbx_seq_one_letter_code
_entity_poly.pdbx_strand_id
1 'polypeptide(L)' 'MDFSHSTTRGAAKGMSLAFEFAGAVFLFWLIGRFADSRLGTGPWGQIVGSLTGWLGGFLHVYYATQKGQF' A
#
# COMPACT_ATOMS: atom_id res chain seq x y z
N MET A 1 9.67 23.48 -25.77
CA MET A 1 10.12 22.76 -24.56
C MET A 1 8.88 22.29 -23.81
N ASP A 2 8.48 21.03 -24.01
CA ASP A 2 7.22 20.47 -23.46
C ASP A 2 7.47 19.78 -22.10
N PHE A 3 8.08 20.52 -21.17
CA PHE A 3 8.55 20.00 -19.88
C PHE A 3 7.42 19.83 -18.86
N SER A 4 6.30 20.56 -19.06
CA SER A 4 5.20 20.62 -18.10
C SER A 4 4.33 19.35 -18.11
N HIS A 5 4.07 18.77 -19.28
CA HIS A 5 3.15 17.64 -19.42
C HIS A 5 3.70 16.30 -18.88
N SER A 6 5.01 16.08 -18.96
CA SER A 6 5.67 14.85 -18.50
C SER A 6 5.84 14.82 -16.98
N THR A 7 6.22 15.95 -16.37
CA THR A 7 6.34 16.07 -14.90
C THR A 7 4.99 15.87 -14.21
N THR A 8 3.90 16.46 -14.72
CA THR A 8 2.56 16.28 -14.14
C THR A 8 2.08 14.83 -14.23
N ARG A 9 2.34 14.13 -15.34
CA ARG A 9 1.97 12.71 -15.50
C ARG A 9 2.78 11.79 -14.58
N GLY A 10 4.09 12.02 -14.45
CA GLY A 10 4.94 11.26 -13.52
C GLY A 10 4.54 11.45 -12.06
N ALA A 11 4.27 12.70 -11.66
CA ALA A 11 3.80 13.03 -10.32
C ALA A 11 2.43 12.40 -10.01
N ALA A 12 1.47 12.47 -10.94
CA ALA A 12 0.15 11.87 -10.77
C ALA A 12 0.24 10.34 -10.60
N LYS A 13 1.08 9.65 -11.39
CA LYS A 13 1.31 8.21 -11.27
C LYS A 13 1.95 7.85 -9.92
N GLY A 14 3.00 8.56 -9.51
CA GLY A 14 3.65 8.32 -8.22
C GLY A 14 2.70 8.52 -7.03
N MET A 15 1.82 9.51 -7.12
CA MET A 15 0.80 9.77 -6.11
C MET A 15 -0.26 8.66 -6.05
N SER A 16 -0.73 8.17 -7.21
CA SER A 16 -1.67 7.04 -7.27
C SER A 16 -1.08 5.77 -6.65
N LEU A 17 0.19 5.48 -6.94
CA LEU A 17 0.90 4.33 -6.40
C LEU A 17 1.09 4.44 -4.87
N ALA A 18 1.37 5.64 -4.36
CA ALA A 18 1.44 5.90 -2.93
C ALA A 18 0.08 5.71 -2.23
N PHE A 19 -1.02 6.12 -2.88
CA PHE A 19 -2.37 5.88 -2.37
C PHE A 19 -2.74 4.40 -2.36
N GLU A 20 -2.39 3.64 -3.40
CA GLU A 20 -2.60 2.19 -3.44
C GLU A 20 -1.83 1.48 -2.31
N PHE A 21 -0.59 1.88 -2.07
CA PHE A 21 0.22 1.37 -0.96
C PHE A 21 -0.40 1.70 0.40
N ALA A 22 -0.69 2.97 0.65
CA ALA A 22 -1.29 3.41 1.91
C ALA A 22 -2.66 2.76 2.14
N GLY A 23 -3.48 2.62 1.10
CA GLY A 23 -4.76 1.94 1.14
C GLY A 23 -4.64 0.45 1.49
N ALA A 24 -3.67 -0.26 0.90
CA ALA A 24 -3.40 -1.65 1.23
C ALA A 24 -2.97 -1.82 2.70
N VAL A 25 -2.01 -1.01 3.17
CA VAL A 25 -1.55 -1.05 4.58
C VAL A 25 -2.72 -0.78 5.53
N PHE A 26 -3.52 0.25 5.26
CA PHE A 26 -4.68 0.59 6.08
C PHE A 26 -5.73 -0.52 6.09
N LEU A 27 -6.04 -1.13 4.94
CA LEU A 27 -7.03 -2.20 4.83
C LEU A 27 -6.62 -3.42 5.67
N PHE A 28 -5.38 -3.88 5.53
CA PHE A 28 -4.88 -5.03 6.28
C PHE A 28 -4.75 -4.74 7.78
N TRP A 29 -4.42 -3.51 8.17
CA TRP A 29 -4.48 -3.07 9.56
C TRP A 29 -5.91 -3.14 10.12
N LEU A 30 -6.92 -2.68 9.36
CA LEU A 30 -8.33 -2.71 9.76
C LEU A 30 -8.83 -4.15 9.94
N ILE A 31 -8.47 -5.04 9.01
CA ILE A 31 -8.78 -6.48 9.09
C ILE A 31 -8.14 -7.09 10.35
N GLY A 32 -6.86 -6.80 10.61
CA GLY A 32 -6.16 -7.26 11.82
C GLY A 32 -6.83 -6.78 13.10
N ARG A 33 -7.27 -5.52 13.15
CA ARG A 33 -8.00 -4.96 14.28
C ARG A 33 -9.39 -5.59 14.48
N PHE A 34 -10.11 -5.86 13.39
CA PHE A 34 -11.39 -6.55 13.46
C PHE A 34 -11.23 -7.99 13.95
N ALA A 35 -10.21 -8.71 13.46
CA ALA A 35 -9.89 -10.07 13.90
C ALA A 35 -9.54 -10.11 15.39
N ASP A 36 -8.69 -9.19 15.87
CA ASP A 36 -8.35 -9.07 17.30
C ASP A 36 -9.59 -8.83 18.16
N SER A 37 -10.51 -7.97 17.71
CA SER A 37 -11.73 -7.65 18.45
C SER A 37 -12.71 -8.83 18.53
N ARG A 38 -12.66 -9.76 17.56
CA ARG A 38 -13.54 -10.94 17.52
C ARG A 38 -12.95 -12.15 18.24
N LEU A 39 -11.63 -12.31 18.20
CA LEU A 39 -10.93 -13.48 18.74
C LEU A 39 -10.36 -13.25 20.14
N GLY A 40 -10.33 -12.00 20.63
CA GLY A 40 -9.74 -11.67 21.93
C GLY A 40 -8.22 -11.84 21.98
N THR A 41 -7.57 -12.03 20.82
CA THR A 41 -6.13 -12.29 20.64
C THR A 41 -5.26 -11.04 20.71
N GLY A 42 -5.75 -9.97 21.36
CA GLY A 42 -5.09 -8.67 21.30
C GLY A 42 -3.63 -8.73 21.80
N PRO A 43 -2.64 -8.17 21.07
CA PRO A 43 -2.70 -7.40 19.81
C PRO A 43 -2.13 -8.15 18.58
N TRP A 44 -2.23 -9.48 18.51
CA TRP A 44 -1.49 -10.28 17.53
C TRP A 44 -2.03 -10.17 16.09
N GLY A 45 -3.34 -10.07 15.90
CA GLY A 45 -3.97 -9.89 14.60
C GLY A 45 -3.63 -8.54 13.97
N GLN A 46 -3.55 -7.47 14.76
CA GLN A 46 -3.03 -6.18 14.28
C GLN A 46 -1.56 -6.27 13.86
N ILE A 47 -0.71 -6.98 14.60
CA ILE A 47 0.71 -7.13 14.25
C ILE A 47 0.85 -7.88 12.92
N VAL A 48 0.21 -9.06 12.80
CA VAL A 48 0.27 -9.88 11.59
C VAL A 48 -0.35 -9.15 10.40
N GLY A 49 -1.53 -8.54 10.59
CA GLY A 49 -2.20 -7.76 9.56
C GLY A 49 -1.34 -6.59 9.07
N SER A 50 -0.70 -5.86 9.97
CA SER A 50 0.18 -4.73 9.60
C SER A 50 1.42 -5.20 8.81
N LEU A 51 2.04 -6.31 9.23
CA LEU A 51 3.19 -6.90 8.54
C LEU A 51 2.81 -7.41 7.15
N THR A 52 1.65 -8.06 7.02
CA THR A 52 1.13 -8.52 5.72
C THR A 52 0.78 -7.34 4.82
N GLY A 53 0.15 -6.28 5.35
CA GLY A 53 -0.14 -5.05 4.61
C GLY A 53 1.13 -4.37 4.09
N TRP A 54 2.18 -4.32 4.91
CA TRP A 54 3.49 -3.80 4.52
C TRP A 54 4.15 -4.63 3.41
N LEU A 55 4.21 -5.95 3.57
CA LEU A 55 4.80 -6.85 2.56
C LEU A 55 4.00 -6.84 1.25
N GLY A 56 2.68 -6.90 1.33
CA GLY A 56 1.80 -6.88 0.16
C GLY A 56 1.86 -5.55 -0.59
N GLY A 57 1.80 -4.43 0.13
CA GLY A 57 1.96 -3.10 -0.44
C GLY A 57 3.34 -2.91 -1.08
N PHE A 58 4.41 -3.32 -0.41
CA PHE A 58 5.77 -3.19 -0.93
C PHE A 58 5.97 -4.02 -2.21
N LEU A 59 5.51 -5.27 -2.22
CA LEU A 59 5.57 -6.11 -3.42
C LEU A 59 4.77 -5.49 -4.57
N HIS A 60 3.58 -4.94 -4.32
CA HIS A 60 2.78 -4.27 -5.34
C HIS A 60 3.54 -3.11 -5.99
N VAL A 61 4.12 -2.22 -5.17
CA VAL A 61 4.92 -1.08 -5.63
C VAL A 61 6.16 -1.55 -6.39
N TYR A 62 6.87 -2.55 -5.85
CA TYR A 62 8.09 -3.10 -6.45
C TYR A 62 7.83 -3.72 -7.82
N TYR A 63 6.78 -4.54 -7.94
CA TYR A 63 6.39 -5.13 -9.22
C TYR A 63 5.83 -4.10 -10.21
N ALA A 64 5.08 -3.11 -9.76
CA ALA A 64 4.62 -2.01 -10.61
C ALA A 64 5.82 -1.23 -11.20
N THR A 65 6.88 -1.08 -10.42
CA THR A 65 8.13 -0.44 -10.84
C THR A 65 8.92 -1.32 -11.82
N GLN A 66 9.02 -2.62 -11.58
CA GLN A 66 9.76 -3.54 -12.47
C GLN A 66 9.07 -3.82 -13.81
N LYS A 67 7.74 -3.73 -13.87
CA LYS A 67 6.99 -3.91 -15.13
C LYS A 67 7.17 -2.74 -16.12
N GLY A 68 8.04 -1.78 -15.83
CA GLY A 68 8.39 -0.71 -16.77
C GLY A 68 7.24 0.27 -17.04
N GLN A 69 6.43 0.59 -16.03
CA GLN A 69 5.40 1.64 -16.14
C GLN A 69 5.93 3.07 -15.88
N PHE A 70 7.26 3.22 -15.82
CA PHE A 70 7.99 4.46 -15.66
C PHE A 70 8.70 4.84 -16.95
#